data_AF-A0A561VKU7-F1
#
_entry.id   AF-A0A561VKU7-F1
#
_cell.length_a   1.000
_cell.length_b   1.000
_cell.length_c   1.000
_cell.angle_alpha   90.00
_cell.angle_beta   90.00
_cell.angle_gamma   90.00
#
_symmetry.space_group_name_H-M   'P 1'
#
loop_
_entity.id
_entity.type
_entity.pdbx_description
1 polymer ?
#
loop_
_entity_poly.entity_id
_entity_poly.type
_entity_poly.pdbx_seq_one_letter_code
_entity_poly.pdbx_strand_id
1 'polypeptide(L)'
;MSERPSTRWRRKVTEQAAAVAAGTVKHDEATAALLWPAGFTDAVDAVLDAYEREIAGLPTPGDGELWAAVERVVTALNEVDGGHIETGEREELAEYIDAVLTGAGVDVAALTSRRGLHRSELTDTWREW
;
A
#
# COMPACT_ATOMS: atom_id res chain seq x y z
N MET A 1 14.39 -1.48 -0.31
CA MET A 1 12.94 -1.40 -0.06
C MET A 1 12.35 -0.45 -1.09
N SER A 2 11.19 -0.76 -1.66
CA SER A 2 10.52 0.13 -2.63
C SER A 2 10.10 1.45 -1.97
N GLU A 3 9.90 2.50 -2.77
CA GLU A 3 9.29 3.76 -2.30
C GLU A 3 7.87 3.48 -1.77
N ARG A 4 7.47 4.11 -0.66
CA ARG A 4 6.08 4.00 -0.18
C ARG A 4 5.10 4.62 -1.16
N PRO A 5 3.96 3.98 -1.47
CA PRO A 5 2.93 4.55 -2.35
C PRO A 5 2.50 5.95 -1.92
N SER A 6 2.26 6.16 -0.62
CA SER A 6 1.90 7.45 -0.01
C SER A 6 2.92 8.58 -0.29
N THR A 7 4.20 8.26 -0.43
CA THR A 7 5.25 9.25 -0.77
C THR A 7 5.09 9.71 -2.22
N ARG A 8 4.83 8.78 -3.13
CA ARG A 8 4.53 9.09 -4.54
C ARG A 8 3.24 9.91 -4.66
N TRP A 9 2.20 9.56 -3.89
CA TRP A 9 0.93 10.28 -3.89
C TRP A 9 1.09 11.73 -3.42
N ARG A 10 1.77 11.96 -2.29
CA ARG A 10 2.05 13.32 -1.78
C ARG A 10 2.89 14.15 -2.76
N ARG A 11 3.84 13.52 -3.45
CA ARG A 11 4.61 14.16 -4.52
C ARG A 11 3.68 14.62 -5.65
N LYS A 12 2.78 13.77 -6.15
CA LYS A 12 1.79 14.13 -7.18
C LYS A 12 0.88 15.29 -6.72
N VAL A 13 0.45 15.30 -5.46
CA VAL A 13 -0.33 16.42 -4.88
C VAL A 13 0.46 17.73 -4.96
N THR A 14 1.73 17.70 -4.54
CA THR A 14 2.60 18.89 -4.54
C THR A 14 2.89 19.38 -5.97
N GLU A 15 3.18 18.47 -6.90
CA GLU A 15 3.41 18.76 -8.31
C GLU A 15 2.19 19.41 -8.96
N GLN A 16 1.00 18.87 -8.71
CA GLN A 16 -0.23 19.42 -9.27
C GLN A 16 -0.57 20.80 -8.66
N ALA A 17 -0.34 20.99 -7.36
CA ALA A 17 -0.51 22.30 -6.72
C ALA A 17 0.42 23.36 -7.32
N ALA A 18 1.69 22.99 -7.60
CA ALA A 18 2.63 23.87 -8.29
C ALA A 18 2.20 24.20 -9.73
N ALA A 19 1.66 23.22 -10.45
CA ALA A 19 1.14 23.41 -11.81
C ALA A 19 -0.09 24.35 -11.85
N VAL A 20 -0.98 24.25 -10.85
CA VAL A 20 -2.09 25.20 -10.68
C VAL A 20 -1.57 26.62 -10.40
N ALA A 21 -0.60 26.76 -9.50
CA ALA A 21 0.01 28.06 -9.19
C ALA A 21 0.73 28.67 -10.41
N ALA A 22 1.32 27.83 -11.26
CA ALA A 22 1.94 28.24 -12.53
C ALA A 22 0.92 28.51 -13.65
N GLY A 23 -0.37 28.22 -13.44
CA GLY A 23 -1.43 28.38 -14.44
C GLY A 23 -1.36 27.36 -15.59
N THR A 24 -0.59 26.27 -15.45
CA THR A 24 -0.46 25.22 -16.46
C THR A 24 -1.51 24.12 -16.33
N VAL A 25 -2.14 24.01 -15.15
CA VAL A 25 -3.28 23.13 -14.86
C VAL A 25 -4.40 24.00 -14.30
N LYS A 26 -5.64 23.76 -14.72
CA LYS A 26 -6.78 24.49 -14.16
C LYS A 26 -7.16 23.92 -12.78
N HIS A 27 -7.75 24.76 -11.95
CA HIS A 27 -8.16 24.37 -10.61
C HIS A 27 -9.22 23.25 -10.59
N ASP A 28 -10.10 23.19 -11.58
CA ASP A 28 -11.12 22.13 -11.73
C ASP A 28 -10.55 20.79 -12.23
N GLU A 29 -9.37 20.83 -12.85
CA GLU A 29 -8.61 19.65 -13.29
C GLU A 29 -7.65 19.13 -12.18
N ALA A 30 -7.56 19.84 -11.04
CA ALA A 30 -6.65 19.53 -9.95
C ALA A 30 -7.20 18.51 -8.94
N THR A 31 -7.27 17.24 -9.33
CA THR A 31 -7.90 16.16 -8.55
C THR A 31 -7.00 15.44 -7.54
N ALA A 32 -5.68 15.60 -7.58
CA ALA A 32 -4.74 14.82 -6.76
C ALA A 32 -4.97 15.00 -5.26
N ALA A 33 -5.29 16.23 -4.81
CA ALA A 33 -5.59 16.49 -3.41
C ALA A 33 -6.94 15.91 -2.94
N LEU A 34 -7.85 15.61 -3.89
CA LEU A 34 -9.12 14.93 -3.62
C LEU A 34 -8.91 13.41 -3.57
N LEU A 35 -8.05 12.87 -4.43
CA LEU A 35 -7.71 11.45 -4.46
C LEU A 35 -6.87 11.05 -3.25
N TRP A 36 -5.88 11.87 -2.89
CA TRP A 36 -4.92 11.59 -1.82
C TRP A 36 -4.89 12.71 -0.77
N PRO A 37 -5.99 12.91 -0.01
CA PRO A 37 -6.00 13.90 1.05
C PRO A 37 -5.00 13.52 2.15
N ALA A 38 -4.45 14.52 2.84
CA ALA A 38 -3.37 14.31 3.81
C ALA A 38 -3.73 13.27 4.88
N GLY A 39 -4.94 13.35 5.45
CA GLY A 39 -5.43 12.39 6.45
C GLY A 39 -5.48 10.94 5.95
N PHE A 40 -5.84 10.71 4.69
CA PHE A 40 -5.81 9.38 4.08
C PHE A 40 -4.36 8.89 3.93
N THR A 41 -3.48 9.71 3.37
CA THR A 41 -2.07 9.33 3.18
C THR A 41 -1.34 9.06 4.49
N ASP A 42 -1.66 9.80 5.55
CA ASP A 42 -1.10 9.61 6.89
C ASP A 42 -1.64 8.34 7.54
N ALA A 43 -2.92 8.02 7.35
CA ALA A 43 -3.53 6.78 7.84
C ALA A 43 -2.91 5.55 7.15
N VAL A 44 -2.73 5.59 5.82
CA VAL A 44 -2.03 4.54 5.08
C VAL A 44 -0.59 4.35 5.59
N ASP A 45 0.15 5.43 5.81
CA ASP A 45 1.51 5.33 6.36
C ASP A 45 1.54 4.68 7.74
N ALA A 46 0.60 5.00 8.62
CA ALA A 46 0.52 4.39 9.94
C ALA A 46 0.28 2.87 9.87
N VAL A 47 -0.55 2.43 8.92
CA VAL A 47 -0.83 1.00 8.68
C VAL A 47 0.41 0.30 8.10
N LEU A 48 1.08 0.90 7.12
CA LEU A 48 2.30 0.35 6.54
C LEU A 48 3.46 0.32 7.55
N ASP A 49 3.61 1.36 8.39
CA ASP A 49 4.57 1.39 9.50
C ASP A 49 4.35 0.22 10.46
N ALA A 50 3.09 -0.09 10.79
CA ALA A 50 2.76 -1.18 11.70
C ALA A 50 3.14 -2.53 11.08
N TYR A 51 2.83 -2.73 9.81
CA TYR A 51 3.18 -3.93 9.06
C TYR A 51 4.70 -4.12 8.93
N GLU A 52 5.44 -3.07 8.57
CA GLU A 52 6.91 -3.14 8.47
C GLU A 52 7.55 -3.50 9.82
N ARG A 53 7.07 -2.89 10.91
CA ARG A 53 7.53 -3.20 12.27
C ARG A 53 7.21 -4.64 12.67
N GLU A 54 6.03 -5.12 12.30
CA GLU A 54 5.63 -6.51 12.53
C GLU A 54 6.56 -7.49 11.81
N ILE A 55 6.77 -7.31 10.51
CA ILE A 55 7.64 -8.19 9.72
C ILE A 55 9.09 -8.14 10.23
N ALA A 56 9.61 -6.96 10.55
CA ALA A 56 10.96 -6.82 11.12
C ALA A 56 11.11 -7.49 12.50
N GLY A 57 10.01 -7.64 13.24
CA GLY A 57 9.97 -8.31 14.55
C GLY A 57 9.92 -9.84 14.48
N LEU A 58 9.79 -10.43 13.29
CA LEU A 58 9.69 -11.88 13.08
C LEU A 58 11.05 -12.43 12.57
N PRO A 59 11.90 -13.02 13.42
CA PRO A 59 13.23 -13.48 13.01
C PRO A 59 13.22 -14.77 12.18
N THR A 60 12.21 -15.63 12.35
CA THR A 60 12.05 -16.87 11.57
C THR A 60 10.56 -17.20 11.45
N PRO A 61 9.78 -16.38 10.73
CA PRO A 61 8.34 -16.53 10.68
C PRO A 61 7.94 -17.81 9.95
N GLY A 62 6.96 -18.51 10.49
CA GLY A 62 6.24 -19.54 9.76
C GLY A 62 5.22 -18.93 8.78
N ASP A 63 4.77 -19.72 7.80
CA ASP A 63 3.76 -19.28 6.82
C ASP A 63 2.52 -18.68 7.48
N GLY A 64 2.03 -19.27 8.57
CA GLY A 64 0.85 -18.78 9.28
C GLY A 64 1.02 -17.37 9.82
N GLU A 65 2.21 -17.03 10.33
CA GLU A 65 2.51 -15.69 10.85
C GLU A 65 2.59 -14.67 9.72
N LEU A 66 3.23 -15.03 8.61
CA LEU A 66 3.31 -14.19 7.41
C LEU A 66 1.92 -13.88 6.85
N TRP A 67 1.09 -14.90 6.68
CA TRP A 67 -0.28 -14.70 6.18
C TRP A 67 -1.14 -13.90 7.15
N ALA A 68 -0.97 -14.07 8.46
CA ALA A 68 -1.69 -13.27 9.45
C ALA A 68 -1.24 -11.80 9.45
N ALA A 69 0.04 -11.52 9.17
CA ALA A 69 0.53 -10.15 9.00
C ALA A 69 -0.03 -9.51 7.72
N VAL A 70 -0.09 -10.27 6.62
CA VAL A 70 -0.71 -9.82 5.35
C VAL A 70 -2.20 -9.55 5.54
N GLU A 71 -2.93 -10.43 6.21
CA GLU A 71 -4.35 -10.23 6.55
C GLU A 71 -4.54 -8.93 7.34
N ARG A 72 -3.78 -8.76 8.44
CA ARG A 72 -3.88 -7.57 9.29
C ARG A 72 -3.64 -6.28 8.51
N VAL A 73 -2.60 -6.21 7.68
CA VAL A 73 -2.32 -4.99 6.92
C VAL A 73 -3.41 -4.72 5.89
N VAL A 74 -3.91 -5.74 5.18
CA VAL A 74 -4.98 -5.55 4.18
C VAL A 74 -6.29 -5.12 4.85
N THR A 75 -6.70 -5.76 5.95
CA THR A 75 -7.90 -5.36 6.68
C THR A 75 -7.79 -3.96 7.26
N ALA A 76 -6.65 -3.61 7.85
CA ALA A 76 -6.43 -2.26 8.37
C ALA A 76 -6.41 -1.21 7.25
N LEU A 77 -5.91 -1.56 6.06
CA LEU A 77 -5.98 -0.67 4.93
C LEU A 77 -7.45 -0.53 4.43
N ASN A 78 -8.28 -1.60 4.43
CA ASN A 78 -9.70 -1.49 4.09
C ASN A 78 -10.43 -0.50 5.01
N GLU A 79 -10.07 -0.46 6.30
CA GLU A 79 -10.65 0.47 7.28
C GLU A 79 -10.31 1.93 6.99
N VAL A 80 -9.12 2.21 6.41
CA VAL A 80 -8.70 3.58 6.08
C VAL A 80 -9.07 4.03 4.69
N ASP A 81 -9.47 3.12 3.81
CA ASP A 81 -9.82 3.40 2.41
C ASP A 81 -10.76 4.61 2.30
N GLY A 82 -11.95 4.53 2.91
CA GLY A 82 -12.94 5.61 2.84
C GLY A 82 -13.38 5.97 1.42
N GLY A 83 -13.08 5.12 0.41
CA GLY A 83 -13.32 5.34 -1.01
C GLY A 83 -12.16 6.03 -1.76
N HIS A 84 -10.94 6.01 -1.22
CA HIS A 84 -9.74 6.62 -1.83
C HIS A 84 -8.80 5.61 -2.50
N ILE A 85 -8.95 4.31 -2.24
CA ILE A 85 -8.15 3.24 -2.83
C ILE A 85 -8.85 2.79 -4.10
N GLU A 86 -8.44 3.38 -5.22
CA GLU A 86 -8.89 2.94 -6.54
C GLU A 86 -8.00 1.80 -7.06
N THR A 87 -8.19 1.44 -8.33
CA THR A 87 -7.45 0.36 -8.97
C THR A 87 -5.93 0.59 -8.94
N GLY A 88 -5.46 1.82 -9.14
CA GLY A 88 -4.03 2.12 -9.13
C GLY A 88 -3.42 2.03 -7.74
N GLU A 89 -4.08 2.62 -6.74
CA GLU A 89 -3.65 2.60 -5.34
C GLU A 89 -3.62 1.16 -4.80
N ARG A 90 -4.62 0.35 -5.16
CA ARG A 90 -4.68 -1.07 -4.82
C ARG A 90 -3.45 -1.83 -5.32
N GLU A 91 -3.09 -1.64 -6.59
CA GLU A 91 -1.92 -2.29 -7.18
C GLU A 91 -0.63 -1.84 -6.50
N GLU A 92 -0.46 -0.52 -6.30
CA GLU A 92 0.72 0.04 -5.61
C GLU A 92 0.86 -0.46 -4.16
N LEU A 93 -0.26 -0.56 -3.42
CA LEU A 93 -0.27 -1.08 -2.04
C LEU A 93 0.06 -2.57 -1.99
N ALA A 94 -0.49 -3.36 -2.91
CA ALA A 94 -0.21 -4.79 -2.99
C ALA A 94 1.25 -5.08 -3.33
N GLU A 95 1.80 -4.34 -4.29
CA GLU A 95 3.22 -4.40 -4.64
C GLU A 95 4.10 -4.01 -3.45
N TYR A 96 3.70 -3.00 -2.67
CA TYR A 96 4.45 -2.61 -1.49
C TYR A 96 4.45 -3.68 -0.40
N ILE A 97 3.29 -4.29 -0.11
CA ILE A 97 3.15 -5.38 0.87
C ILE A 97 4.04 -6.57 0.51
N ASP A 98 4.04 -6.95 -0.77
CA ASP A 98 4.94 -7.99 -1.32
C ASP A 98 6.42 -7.58 -1.18
N ALA A 99 6.75 -6.33 -1.49
CA ALA A 99 8.12 -5.83 -1.44
C ALA A 99 8.69 -5.81 -0.01
N VAL A 100 7.86 -5.55 1.01
CA VAL A 100 8.26 -5.63 2.41
C VAL A 100 8.63 -7.06 2.79
N LEU A 101 7.82 -8.06 2.44
CA LEU A 101 8.14 -9.48 2.69
C LEU A 101 9.39 -9.91 1.93
N THR A 102 9.47 -9.58 0.65
CA THR A 102 10.64 -9.87 -0.19
C THR A 102 11.90 -9.23 0.41
N GLY A 103 11.80 -8.00 0.89
CA GLY A 103 12.88 -7.27 1.57
C GLY A 103 13.32 -7.91 2.88
N ALA A 104 12.40 -8.59 3.59
CA ALA A 104 12.69 -9.39 4.77
C ALA A 104 13.25 -10.79 4.44
N GLY A 105 13.48 -11.11 3.16
CA GLY A 105 14.03 -12.39 2.71
C GLY A 105 12.99 -13.50 2.52
N VAL A 106 11.70 -13.17 2.57
CA VAL A 106 10.62 -14.13 2.30
C VAL A 106 10.53 -14.39 0.80
N ASP A 107 10.53 -15.66 0.41
CA ASP A 107 10.13 -16.08 -0.94
C ASP A 107 8.60 -16.04 -1.05
N VAL A 108 8.07 -14.88 -1.46
CA VAL A 108 6.62 -14.66 -1.57
C VAL A 108 5.99 -15.58 -2.60
N ALA A 109 6.68 -15.87 -3.72
CA ALA A 109 6.15 -16.78 -4.74
C ALA A 109 6.01 -18.20 -4.19
N ALA A 110 6.98 -18.68 -3.42
CA ALA A 110 6.86 -19.96 -2.74
C ALA A 110 5.77 -19.93 -1.64
N LEU A 111 5.64 -18.84 -0.88
CA LEU A 111 4.60 -18.65 0.14
C LEU A 111 3.19 -18.76 -0.44
N THR A 112 2.91 -18.06 -1.54
CA THR A 112 1.60 -18.12 -2.22
C THR A 112 1.38 -19.48 -2.88
N SER A 113 2.41 -20.03 -3.52
CA SER A 113 2.32 -21.34 -4.19
C SER A 113 1.96 -22.47 -3.24
N ARG A 114 2.42 -22.44 -1.98
CA ARG A 114 2.03 -23.42 -0.94
C ARG A 114 0.52 -23.40 -0.62
N ARG A 115 -0.21 -22.34 -1.00
CA ARG A 115 -1.67 -22.25 -0.93
C ARG A 115 -2.37 -22.36 -2.30
N GLY A 116 -1.63 -22.67 -3.36
CA GLY A 116 -2.17 -22.75 -4.72
C GLY A 116 -2.46 -21.40 -5.36
N LEU A 117 -1.84 -20.32 -4.86
CA LEU A 117 -2.03 -18.94 -5.32
C LEU A 117 -0.81 -18.43 -6.09
N HIS A 118 -1.05 -17.57 -7.08
CA HIS A 118 -0.02 -16.78 -7.74
C HIS A 118 0.49 -15.67 -6.80
N ARG A 119 1.74 -15.23 -7.02
CA ARG A 119 2.37 -14.18 -6.19
C ARG A 119 1.53 -12.89 -6.15
N SER A 120 0.94 -12.50 -7.27
CA SER A 120 0.09 -11.31 -7.36
C SER A 120 -1.20 -11.40 -6.54
N GLU A 121 -1.62 -12.62 -6.15
CA GLU A 121 -2.83 -12.87 -5.38
C GLU A 121 -2.58 -12.79 -3.86
N LEU A 122 -1.38 -12.40 -3.43
CA LEU A 122 -0.95 -12.35 -2.02
C LEU A 122 -1.98 -11.69 -1.09
N THR A 123 -2.61 -10.61 -1.53
CA THR A 123 -3.54 -9.85 -0.69
C THR A 123 -5.01 -10.07 -1.08
N ASP A 124 -5.28 -10.75 -2.20
CA ASP A 124 -6.60 -10.77 -2.85
C ASP A 124 -7.72 -11.31 -1.96
N THR A 125 -7.38 -12.23 -1.04
CA THR A 125 -8.36 -12.87 -0.15
C THR A 125 -9.08 -11.87 0.78
N TRP A 126 -8.42 -10.77 1.15
CA TRP A 126 -8.91 -9.85 2.19
C TRP A 126 -9.26 -8.45 1.70
N ARG A 127 -9.05 -8.15 0.41
CA ARG A 127 -9.33 -6.82 -0.13
C ARG A 127 -10.83 -6.59 -0.23
N GLU A 128 -11.30 -5.45 0.28
CA GLU A 128 -12.70 -5.00 0.15
C GLU A 128 -12.86 -3.72 -0.69
N TRP A 129 -11.75 -3.08 -1.05
CA TRP A 129 -11.66 -1.90 -1.93
C TRP A 129 -11.68 -2.22 -3.43
#